data_AF-A0A699VI47-F1
#
_entry.id   AF-A0A699VI47-F1
#
_cell.length_a   1.000
_cell.length_b   1.000
_cell.length_c   1.000
_cell.angle_alpha   90.00
_cell.angle_beta   90.00
_cell.angle_gamma   90.00
#
_symmetry.space_group_name_H-M   'P 1'
#
loop_
_entity.id
_entity.type
_entity.pdbx_description
1 polymer ?
#
loop_
_entity_poly.entity_id
_entity_poly.type
_entity_poly.pdbx_seq_one_letter_code
_entity_poly.pdbx_strand_id
1 'polypeptide(L)' 'MHKGKKFVWNEERGKSFEELKQHLVSAPVLTLPSGSSKFQIYSDASKKGLGCVLMQHGKVIAYA' A
#
# COMPACT_ATOMS: atom_id res chain seq x y z
N MET A 1 -5.32 14.38 -12.80
CA MET A 1 -5.89 13.46 -13.80
C MET A 1 -7.34 13.86 -14.04
N HIS A 2 -7.82 13.90 -15.29
CA HIS A 2 -9.23 14.18 -15.58
C HIS A 2 -9.94 12.89 -15.94
N LYS A 3 -11.12 12.67 -15.34
CA LYS A 3 -12.00 11.55 -15.68
C LYS A 3 -12.32 11.61 -17.19
N GLY A 4 -12.26 10.46 -17.87
CA GLY A 4 -12.53 10.35 -19.30
C GLY A 4 -11.34 10.60 -20.24
N LYS A 5 -10.17 11.05 -19.75
CA LYS A 5 -8.95 11.08 -20.57
C LYS A 5 -8.25 9.72 -20.56
N LYS A 6 -7.78 9.27 -21.73
CA LYS A 6 -7.01 8.04 -21.86
C LYS A 6 -5.67 8.19 -21.11
N PHE A 7 -5.46 7.37 -20.09
CA PHE A 7 -4.16 7.22 -19.47
C PHE A 7 -3.31 6.29 -20.34
N VAL A 8 -2.13 6.73 -20.72
CA VAL A 8 -1.19 5.91 -21.50
C VAL A 8 -0.23 5.25 -20.53
N TRP A 9 -0.18 3.93 -20.47
CA TRP A 9 0.86 3.23 -19.75
C TRP A 9 2.10 3.16 -20.64
N ASN A 10 3.16 3.90 -20.28
CA ASN A 10 4.43 3.87 -20.98
C ASN A 10 5.52 3.25 -20.08
N GLU A 11 6.70 3.03 -20.64
CA GLU A 11 7.79 2.36 -19.93
C GLU A 11 8.20 3.11 -18.64
N GLU A 12 8.29 4.44 -18.70
CA GLU A 12 8.62 5.29 -17.55
C GLU A 12 7.59 5.12 -16.41
N ARG A 13 6.29 5.17 -16.72
CA ARG A 13 5.21 4.96 -15.74
C ARG A 13 5.23 3.54 -15.18
N GLY A 14 5.56 2.56 -16.01
CA GLY A 14 5.78 1.18 -15.58
C GLY A 14 6.90 1.07 -14.56
N LYS A 15 8.06 1.70 -14.84
CA LYS A 15 9.21 1.72 -13.93
C LYS A 15 8.87 2.41 -12.61
N SER A 16 8.23 3.57 -12.63
CA SER A 16 7.82 4.26 -11.40
C SER A 16 6.80 3.46 -10.58
N PHE A 17 5.89 2.73 -11.23
CA PHE A 17 4.95 1.87 -10.53
C PHE A 17 5.63 0.66 -9.88
N GLU A 18 6.62 0.08 -10.57
CA GLU A 18 7.41 -1.01 -9.99
C GLU A 18 8.23 -0.52 -8.79
N GLU A 19 8.89 0.63 -8.91
CA GLU A 19 9.61 1.27 -7.81
C GLU A 19 8.70 1.53 -6.60
N LEU A 20 7.47 2.02 -6.83
CA LEU A 20 6.49 2.19 -5.76
C LEU A 20 6.16 0.87 -5.07
N LYS A 21 5.93 -0.21 -5.83
CA LYS A 21 5.69 -1.55 -5.25
C LYS A 21 6.87 -1.99 -4.40
N GLN A 22 8.10 -1.80 -4.87
CA GLN A 22 9.31 -2.13 -4.11
C GLN A 22 9.38 -1.35 -2.79
N HIS A 23 9.09 -0.05 -2.80
CA HIS A 23 9.03 0.75 -1.57
C HIS A 23 7.95 0.27 -0.60
N LEU A 24 6.77 -0.14 -1.09
CA LEU A 24 5.68 -0.62 -0.25
C LEU A 24 5.99 -1.94 0.47
N VAL A 25 6.87 -2.78 -0.11
CA VAL A 25 7.26 -4.09 0.45
C VAL A 25 8.62 -4.06 1.15
N SER A 26 9.24 -2.89 1.29
CA SER A 26 10.56 -2.74 1.93
C SER A 26 10.53 -1.71 3.06
N ALA A 27 11.58 -1.74 3.88
CA ALA A 27 11.78 -0.72 4.90
C ALA A 27 12.08 0.65 4.25
N PRO A 28 11.61 1.77 4.82
CA PRO A 28 10.97 1.89 6.13
C PRO A 28 9.44 1.85 6.11
N VAL A 29 8.80 1.60 4.95
CA VAL A 29 7.33 1.59 4.83
C VAL A 29 6.75 0.33 5.49
N LEU A 30 7.27 -0.84 5.09
CA LEU A 30 6.97 -2.11 5.73
C LEU A 30 7.96 -2.32 6.88
N THR A 31 7.44 -2.53 8.09
CA THR A 31 8.24 -2.63 9.30
C THR A 31 7.84 -3.82 10.15
N LEU A 32 8.78 -4.27 10.98
CA LEU A 32 8.54 -5.36 11.90
C LEU A 32 7.57 -4.94 13.01
N PRO A 33 6.67 -5.83 13.46
CA PRO A 33 5.79 -5.56 14.59
C PRO A 33 6.59 -5.40 15.87
N SER A 34 6.15 -4.49 16.74
CA SER A 34 6.65 -4.35 18.10
C SER A 34 5.68 -4.99 19.09
N GLY A 35 6.20 -5.76 20.05
CA GLY A 35 5.38 -6.39 21.10
C GLY A 35 4.86 -5.43 22.17
N SER A 36 5.40 -4.20 22.25
CA SER A 36 5.11 -3.25 23.33
C SER A 36 3.94 -2.30 23.04
N SER A 37 3.24 -2.47 21.92
CA SER A 37 2.35 -1.45 21.39
C SER A 37 1.15 -2.06 20.66
N LYS A 38 0.04 -1.32 20.66
CA LYS A 38 -1.22 -1.77 20.06
C LYS A 38 -1.16 -1.65 18.54
N PHE A 39 -1.87 -2.57 17.88
CA PHE A 39 -2.09 -2.51 16.44
C PHE A 39 -3.34 -1.70 16.10
N GLN A 40 -3.33 -1.11 14.91
CA GLN A 40 -4.47 -0.48 14.26
C GLN A 40 -4.75 -1.21 12.94
N ILE A 41 -6.03 -1.49 12.67
CA ILE A 41 -6.44 -2.09 11.39
C ILE A 41 -7.21 -1.03 10.62
N TYR A 42 -6.81 -0.81 9.38
CA TYR A 42 -7.57 -0.05 8.40
C TYR A 42 -8.09 -1.04 7.36
N SER A 43 -9.41 -1.15 7.22
CA SER A 43 -10.02 -2.03 6.24
C SER A 43 -11.03 -1.28 5.39
N ASP A 44 -11.17 -1.70 4.14
CA ASP A 44 -12.22 -1.23 3.24
C ASP A 44 -12.70 -2.37 2.36
N ALA A 45 -13.98 -2.34 1.99
CA ALA A 45 -14.63 -3.40 1.25
C ALA A 45 -15.39 -2.83 0.05
N SER A 46 -15.28 -3.53 -1.07
CA SER A 46 -16.07 -3.30 -2.27
C SER A 46 -16.98 -4.50 -2.55
N LYS A 47 -17.86 -4.38 -3.54
CA LYS A 47 -18.69 -5.50 -4.01
C LYS A 47 -17.88 -6.72 -4.50
N LYS A 48 -16.59 -6.56 -4.81
CA LYS A 48 -15.75 -7.59 -5.44
C LYS A 48 -14.58 -8.07 -4.58
N GLY A 49 -14.31 -7.41 -3.46
CA GLY A 49 -13.14 -7.72 -2.66
C GLY A 49 -13.01 -6.83 -1.44
N LEU A 50 -12.22 -7.31 -0.49
CA LEU A 50 -11.86 -6.67 0.76
C LEU A 50 -10.36 -6.35 0.72
N GLY A 51 -9.95 -5.26 1.34
CA GLY A 51 -8.55 -4.95 1.61
C GLY A 51 -8.36 -4.49 3.04
N CYS A 52 -7.19 -4.76 3.60
CA CYS A 52 -6.82 -4.50 4.98
C CYS A 52 -5.34 -4.09 5.08
N VAL A 53 -5.05 -3.15 5.97
CA VAL A 53 -3.68 -2.77 6.37
C VAL A 53 -3.58 -2.83 7.88
N LEU A 54 -2.63 -3.63 8.37
CA LEU A 54 -2.23 -3.66 9.77
C LEU A 54 -1.13 -2.62 9.99
N MET A 55 -1.35 -1.71 10.93
CA MET A 55 -0.43 -0.61 11.21
C MET A 55 -0.05 -0.53 12.69
N GLN A 56 1.13 0.04 12.94
CA GLN A 56 1.64 0.32 14.26
C GLN A 56 2.50 1.59 14.24
N HIS A 57 2.24 2.55 15.14
CA HIS A 57 2.96 3.82 15.20
C HIS A 57 3.03 4.58 13.85
N GLY A 58 1.97 4.52 13.05
CA GLY A 58 1.93 5.14 11.73
C GLY A 58 2.73 4.43 10.64
N LYS A 59 3.27 3.23 10.90
CA LYS A 59 3.98 2.39 9.92
C LYS A 59 3.18 1.15 9.57
N VAL A 60 3.42 0.60 8.39
CA VAL A 60 2.74 -0.63 7.94
C VAL A 60 3.48 -1.85 8.49
N ILE A 61 2.69 -2.83 8.95
CA ILE A 61 3.16 -4.14 9.41
C ILE A 61 2.80 -5.23 8.40
N ALA A 62 1.59 -5.17 7.85
CA ALA A 62 1.12 -6.13 6.85
C ALA A 62 -0.01 -5.56 5.99
N TYR A 63 -0.16 -6.11 4.78
CA TYR A 63 -1.28 -5.90 3.88
C TYR A 63 -2.05 -7.22 3.73
N ALA A 64 -3.37 -7.17 3.61
CA ALA A 64 -4.23 -8.34 3.42
C ALA A 64 -5.41 -8.04 2.49
#